data_AF-A0A7J7L8J1-F1
#
_entry.id   AF-A0A7J7L8J1-F1
#
_cell.length_a   1.000
_cell.length_b   1.000
_cell.length_c   1.000
_cell.angle_alpha   90.00
_cell.angle_beta   90.00
_cell.angle_gamma   90.00
#
_symmetry.space_group_name_H-M   'P 1'
#
loop_
_entity.id
_entity.type
_entity.pdbx_description
1 polymer ?
#
loop_
_entity_poly.entity_id
_entity_poly.type
_entity_poly.pdbx_seq_one_letter_code
_entity_poly.pdbx_strand_id
1 'polypeptide(L)'
;MIDCLQFIQVIYYQLKFGLQESPANTIGTERGASIFMDDSWLSKESFFYLLCKEFFLLVQEASVVDGSLLSWTRRLQELLETTLGWELHKNNTVDGFYEDDDEFAPVVEILDDTSFQESP
;
A
#
# COMPACT_ATOMS: atom_id res chain seq x y z
N MET A 1 -10.66 -19.14 5.88
CA MET A 1 -10.03 -18.59 4.66
C MET A 1 -10.84 -17.38 4.28
N ILE A 2 -10.26 -16.18 4.38
CA ILE A 2 -10.93 -14.94 4.00
C ILE A 2 -10.83 -14.85 2.47
N ASP A 3 -11.96 -14.66 1.77
CA ASP A 3 -11.93 -14.44 0.32
C ASP A 3 -11.54 -12.99 -0.01
N CYS A 4 -11.13 -12.73 -1.25
CA CYS A 4 -10.65 -11.41 -1.66
C CYS A 4 -11.71 -10.30 -1.44
N LEU A 5 -12.99 -10.65 -1.58
CA LEU A 5 -14.10 -9.71 -1.40
C LEU A 5 -14.24 -9.29 0.07
N GLN A 6 -14.24 -10.26 0.99
CA GLN A 6 -14.27 -10.04 2.43
C GLN A 6 -13.05 -9.25 2.90
N PHE A 7 -11.88 -9.53 2.35
CA PHE A 7 -10.66 -8.78 2.67
C PHE A 7 -10.82 -7.29 2.33
N ILE A 8 -11.23 -6.97 1.11
CA ILE A 8 -11.43 -5.56 0.69
C ILE A 8 -12.52 -4.87 1.52
N GLN A 9 -13.61 -5.58 1.83
CA GLN A 9 -14.66 -5.04 2.69
C GLN A 9 -14.15 -4.71 4.10
N VAL A 10 -13.39 -5.60 4.72
CA VAL A 10 -12.82 -5.38 6.05
C VAL A 10 -11.89 -4.17 6.04
N ILE A 11 -10.97 -4.09 5.08
CA ILE A 11 -10.06 -2.95 4.94
C ILE A 11 -10.82 -1.65 4.72
N TYR A 12 -11.82 -1.65 3.83
CA TYR A 12 -12.67 -0.49 3.58
C TYR A 12 -13.33 0.02 4.87
N TYR A 13 -13.95 -0.85 5.66
CA TYR A 13 -14.61 -0.41 6.88
C TYR A 13 -13.63 0.02 7.96
N GLN A 14 -12.51 -0.70 8.14
CA GLN A 14 -11.48 -0.30 9.09
C GLN A 14 -10.94 1.10 8.79
N LEU A 15 -10.60 1.37 7.53
CA LEU A 15 -10.11 2.68 7.11
C LEU A 15 -11.21 3.74 7.16
N LYS A 16 -12.43 3.42 6.74
CA LYS A 16 -13.54 4.37 6.78
C LYS A 16 -13.79 4.88 8.19
N PHE A 17 -13.80 3.99 9.18
CA PHE A 17 -14.00 4.40 10.57
C PHE A 17 -12.73 4.95 11.21
N GLY A 18 -11.55 4.43 10.86
CA GLY A 18 -10.27 4.90 11.37
C GLY A 18 -9.92 6.32 10.92
N LEU A 19 -10.32 6.70 9.70
CA LEU A 19 -10.07 8.03 9.12
C LEU A 19 -11.18 9.04 9.41
N GLN A 20 -12.30 8.61 9.99
CA GLN A 20 -13.49 9.44 10.27
C GLN A 20 -13.35 10.33 11.53
N GLU A 21 -12.20 10.95 11.79
CA GLU A 21 -12.06 11.84 12.96
C GLU A 21 -13.22 12.85 13.06
N SER A 22 -13.81 12.87 14.26
CA SER A 22 -15.09 13.50 14.61
C SER A 22 -15.26 14.94 14.09
N PRO A 23 -16.36 15.29 13.41
CA PRO A 23 -16.63 16.67 13.02
C PRO A 23 -17.02 17.50 14.24
N ALA A 24 -16.03 18.21 14.80
CA ALA A 24 -16.14 19.40 15.65
C ALA A 24 -16.80 19.27 17.05
N ASN A 25 -16.24 20.06 17.99
CA ASN A 25 -16.72 20.39 19.34
C ASN A 25 -16.56 19.33 20.46
N THR A 26 -15.36 19.24 21.04
CA THR A 26 -15.26 19.31 22.50
C THR A 26 -13.90 19.82 22.94
N ILE A 27 -13.93 20.96 23.64
CA ILE A 27 -12.79 21.51 24.38
C ILE A 27 -12.33 20.46 25.39
N GLY A 28 -11.08 20.04 25.29
CA GLY A 28 -10.37 19.35 26.36
C GLY A 28 -10.79 17.92 26.63
N THR A 29 -10.54 16.99 25.70
CA THR A 29 -10.21 15.59 26.04
C THR A 29 -9.40 15.01 24.88
N GLU A 30 -8.10 15.11 25.02
CA GLU A 30 -7.12 14.06 24.73
C GLU A 30 -7.59 12.96 23.75
N ARG A 31 -7.29 13.18 22.46
CA ARG A 31 -6.50 12.24 21.66
C ARG A 31 -6.99 10.78 21.66
N GLY A 32 -8.29 10.55 21.50
CA GLY A 32 -8.85 9.19 21.47
C GLY A 32 -8.71 8.45 20.13
N ALA A 33 -8.50 9.17 19.02
CA ALA A 33 -8.38 8.60 17.67
C ALA A 33 -7.13 9.09 16.91
N SER A 34 -6.66 10.31 17.19
CA SER A 34 -5.41 10.89 16.66
C SER A 34 -4.10 10.15 17.09
N ILE A 35 -4.19 9.00 17.77
CA ILE A 35 -3.03 8.26 18.27
C ILE A 35 -2.53 7.18 17.30
N PHE A 36 -3.29 6.76 16.28
CA PHE A 36 -2.97 5.46 15.64
C PHE A 36 -2.24 5.50 14.30
N MET A 37 -2.33 6.56 13.50
CA MET A 37 -1.61 6.63 12.23
C MET A 37 -0.82 7.92 12.16
N ASP A 38 0.51 7.79 12.19
CA ASP A 38 1.43 8.89 11.98
C ASP A 38 1.31 9.40 10.54
N ASP A 39 1.52 10.69 10.31
CA ASP A 39 1.38 11.31 8.98
C ASP A 39 2.33 10.66 7.94
N SER A 40 3.44 10.07 8.41
CA SER A 40 4.36 9.30 7.57
C SER A 40 3.72 8.05 6.94
N TRP A 41 2.75 7.42 7.61
CA TRP A 41 2.05 6.23 7.10
C TRP A 41 1.05 6.56 6.00
N LEU A 42 0.55 7.79 5.97
CA LEU A 42 -0.42 8.28 4.99
C LEU A 42 0.23 9.15 3.90
N SER A 43 1.56 9.31 3.96
CA SER A 43 2.34 9.99 2.92
C SER A 43 2.25 9.27 1.58
N LYS A 44 2.44 10.02 0.49
CA LYS A 44 2.52 9.50 -0.89
C LYS A 44 3.79 8.64 -1.13
N GLU A 45 4.72 8.66 -0.19
CA GLU A 45 5.93 7.82 -0.21
C GLU A 45 5.80 6.61 0.73
N SER A 46 4.66 6.47 1.40
CA SER A 46 4.43 5.34 2.29
C SER A 46 4.28 4.04 1.51
N PHE A 47 4.72 2.93 2.12
CA PHE A 47 4.40 1.59 1.64
C PHE A 47 2.89 1.41 1.41
N PHE A 48 2.06 2.01 2.26
CA PHE A 48 0.62 1.90 2.14
C PHE A 48 0.09 2.57 0.86
N TYR A 49 0.58 3.77 0.52
CA TYR A 49 0.24 4.43 -0.74
C TYR A 49 0.68 3.60 -1.95
N LEU A 50 1.93 3.13 -1.96
CA LEU A 50 2.49 2.34 -3.07
C LEU A 50 1.72 1.03 -3.26
N LEU A 51 1.45 0.31 -2.18
CA LEU A 51 0.65 -0.92 -2.19
C LEU A 51 -0.75 -0.67 -2.77
N CYS A 52 -1.43 0.39 -2.32
CA CYS A 52 -2.74 0.74 -2.83
C CYS A 52 -2.69 1.09 -4.32
N LYS A 53 -1.71 1.90 -4.74
CA LYS A 53 -1.51 2.29 -6.14
C LYS A 53 -1.33 1.07 -7.04
N GLU A 54 -0.40 0.17 -6.69
CA GLU A 54 -0.15 -1.06 -7.45
C GLU A 54 -1.36 -1.98 -7.47
N PHE A 55 -2.04 -2.15 -6.34
CA PHE A 55 -3.23 -2.98 -6.26
C PHE A 55 -4.35 -2.48 -7.18
N PHE A 56 -4.63 -1.18 -7.20
CA PHE A 56 -5.67 -0.62 -8.06
C PHE A 56 -5.32 -0.72 -9.54
N LEU A 57 -4.03 -0.54 -9.90
CA LEU A 57 -3.54 -0.79 -11.26
C LEU A 57 -3.74 -2.25 -11.66
N LEU A 58 -3.34 -3.19 -10.82
CA LEU A 58 -3.51 -4.63 -11.09
C LEU A 58 -4.98 -5.02 -11.31
N VAL A 59 -5.90 -4.48 -10.49
CA VAL A 59 -7.34 -4.73 -10.65
C VAL A 59 -7.87 -4.12 -11.95
N GLN A 60 -7.33 -2.98 -12.39
CA GLN A 60 -7.71 -2.34 -13.66
C GLN A 60 -7.20 -3.09 -14.88
N GLU A 61 -5.98 -3.65 -14.82
CA GLU A 61 -5.35 -4.40 -15.91
C GLU A 61 -5.85 -5.84 -16.04
N ALA A 62 -6.42 -6.39 -14.98
CA ALA A 62 -6.93 -7.76 -14.98
C ALA A 62 -8.04 -7.96 -16.02
N SER A 63 -7.90 -9.02 -16.84
CA SER A 63 -8.79 -9.31 -17.96
C SER A 63 -10.21 -9.72 -17.54
N VAL A 64 -10.34 -10.37 -16.39
CA VAL A 64 -11.62 -10.80 -15.81
C VAL A 64 -11.56 -10.60 -14.30
N VAL A 65 -12.39 -9.71 -13.79
CA VAL A 65 -12.55 -9.44 -12.36
C VAL A 65 -14.02 -9.61 -11.99
N ASP A 66 -14.29 -10.21 -10.83
CA ASP A 66 -15.64 -10.28 -10.28
C ASP A 66 -16.23 -8.86 -10.11
N GLY A 67 -17.48 -8.65 -10.55
CA GLY A 67 -18.10 -7.33 -10.53
C GLY A 67 -18.30 -6.76 -9.13
N SER A 68 -18.49 -7.62 -8.13
CA SER A 68 -18.59 -7.19 -6.73
C SER A 68 -17.22 -6.77 -6.22
N LEU A 69 -16.18 -7.58 -6.49
CA LEU A 69 -14.80 -7.23 -6.14
C LEU A 69 -14.40 -5.89 -6.75
N LEU A 70 -14.62 -5.70 -8.06
CA LEU A 70 -14.32 -4.43 -8.75
C LEU A 70 -15.05 -3.25 -8.11
N SER A 71 -16.33 -3.42 -7.78
CA SER A 71 -17.14 -2.36 -7.17
C SER A 71 -16.65 -1.99 -5.76
N TRP A 72 -16.23 -2.98 -4.97
CA TRP A 72 -15.66 -2.73 -3.65
C TRP A 72 -14.27 -2.12 -3.70
N THR A 73 -13.44 -2.55 -4.65
CA THR A 73 -12.13 -1.93 -4.92
C THR A 73 -12.28 -0.46 -5.27
N ARG A 74 -13.24 -0.10 -6.15
CA ARG A 74 -13.52 1.31 -6.48
C ARG A 74 -13.97 2.13 -5.27
N ARG A 75 -14.83 1.58 -4.42
CA ARG A 75 -15.24 2.25 -3.17
C ARG A 75 -14.07 2.50 -2.22
N LEU A 76 -13.15 1.55 -2.12
CA LEU A 76 -11.93 1.70 -1.34
C LEU A 76 -11.02 2.78 -1.92
N GLN A 77 -10.83 2.78 -3.24
CA GLN A 77 -10.07 3.82 -3.92
C GLN A 77 -10.67 5.21 -3.67
N GLU A 78 -11.97 5.38 -3.92
CA GLU A 78 -12.69 6.64 -3.69
C GLU A 78 -12.54 7.11 -2.24
N LEU A 79 -12.63 6.20 -1.26
CA LEU A 79 -12.42 6.54 0.15
C LEU A 79 -11.03 7.12 0.38
N LEU A 80 -9.97 6.48 -0.13
CA LEU A 80 -8.60 6.92 0.06
C LEU A 80 -8.32 8.26 -0.66
N GLU A 81 -8.79 8.42 -1.89
CA GLU A 81 -8.64 9.67 -2.64
C GLU A 81 -9.38 10.83 -1.96
N THR A 82 -10.61 10.60 -1.48
CA THR A 82 -11.42 11.65 -0.84
C THR A 82 -10.97 12.01 0.57
N THR A 83 -10.46 11.06 1.35
CA THR A 83 -10.05 11.30 2.74
C THR A 83 -8.60 11.75 2.88
N LEU A 84 -7.70 11.23 2.05
CA LEU A 84 -6.26 11.51 2.14
C LEU A 84 -5.75 12.44 1.04
N GLY A 85 -6.57 12.77 0.04
CA GLY A 85 -6.13 13.56 -1.12
C GLY A 85 -5.12 12.83 -2.00
N TRP A 86 -5.15 11.49 -1.97
CA TRP A 86 -4.30 10.65 -2.82
C TRP A 86 -4.74 10.71 -4.28
N GLU A 87 -3.78 10.53 -5.19
CA GLU A 87 -4.01 10.49 -6.64
C GLU A 87 -3.65 9.10 -7.15
N LEU A 88 -4.58 8.17 -7.02
CA LEU A 88 -4.38 6.76 -7.39
C LEU A 88 -4.76 6.52 -8.85
N HIS A 89 -5.64 7.36 -9.41
CA HIS A 89 -5.89 7.44 -10.83
C HIS A 89 -4.74 8.12 -11.60
N LYS A 90 -3.77 7.34 -12.07
CA LYS A 90 -2.95 7.73 -13.22
C LYS A 90 -3.25 6.81 -14.40
N ASN A 91 -4.14 7.28 -15.27
CA ASN A 91 -4.17 6.88 -16.67
C ASN A 91 -2.91 7.46 -17.34
N ASN A 92 -1.73 6.94 -17.00
CA ASN A 92 -0.54 7.23 -17.77
C ASN A 92 0.15 5.89 -18.05
N THR A 93 -0.12 5.39 -19.25
CA THR A 93 0.43 4.20 -19.89
C THR A 93 1.97 4.23 -20.05
N VAL A 94 2.69 5.15 -19.38
CA VAL A 94 4.13 5.37 -19.48
C VAL A 94 4.60 6.09 -18.21
N ASP A 95 4.63 5.42 -17.07
CA ASP A 95 5.54 5.82 -15.99
C ASP A 95 6.14 4.53 -15.46
N GLY A 96 7.37 4.28 -15.90
CA GLY A 96 8.04 3.00 -15.74
C GLY A 96 8.16 2.64 -14.27
N PHE A 97 7.62 1.49 -13.90
CA PHE A 97 7.98 0.78 -12.67
C PHE A 97 9.40 0.16 -12.80
N TYR A 98 10.36 0.95 -13.27
CA TYR A 98 11.76 0.60 -13.39
C TYR A 98 12.61 1.86 -13.18
N GLU A 99 12.46 2.54 -12.04
CA GLU A 99 13.55 3.35 -11.53
C GLU A 99 14.39 2.42 -10.63
N ASP A 100 15.45 1.87 -11.22
CA ASP A 100 16.65 1.24 -10.63
C ASP A 100 16.65 0.97 -9.11
N ASP A 101 15.80 0.05 -8.64
CA ASP A 101 15.78 -0.37 -7.23
C ASP A 101 16.71 -1.57 -6.98
N ASP A 102 17.99 -1.38 -7.31
CA ASP A 102 19.06 -2.29 -6.89
C ASP A 102 19.39 -2.11 -5.38
N GLU A 103 18.63 -1.29 -4.65
CA GLU A 103 18.77 -1.09 -3.19
C GLU A 103 18.59 -2.41 -2.41
N PHE A 104 17.81 -3.35 -2.94
CA PHE A 104 17.54 -4.65 -2.33
C PHE A 104 18.25 -5.83 -2.99
N ALA A 105 19.18 -5.58 -3.92
CA ALA A 105 19.96 -6.65 -4.54
C ALA A 105 20.88 -7.31 -3.48
N PRO A 106 20.88 -8.65 -3.37
CA PRO A 106 21.73 -9.34 -2.40
C PRO A 106 23.21 -9.08 -2.72
N VAL A 107 23.96 -8.63 -1.72
CA VAL A 107 25.42 -8.47 -1.84
C VAL A 107 26.05 -9.84 -2.06
N VAL A 108 26.78 -10.01 -3.17
CA VAL A 108 27.53 -11.24 -3.45
C VAL A 108 28.81 -11.21 -2.62
N GLU A 109 28.87 -12.01 -1.56
CA GLU A 109 30.11 -12.24 -0.82
C GLU A 109 30.96 -13.30 -1.54
N ILE A 110 32.14 -12.89 -2.01
CA ILE A 110 33.13 -13.82 -2.54
C ILE A 110 33.85 -14.43 -1.34
N LEU A 111 33.56 -15.68 -1.01
CA LEU A 111 34.34 -16.43 -0.03
C LEU A 111 35.72 -16.68 -0.65
N ASP A 112 36.77 -16.12 -0.06
CA ASP A 112 38.14 -16.28 -0.54
C ASP A 112 38.53 -17.76 -0.36
N ASP A 113 38.63 -18.51 -1.46
CA ASP A 113 39.06 -19.92 -1.49
C ASP A 113 40.55 -20.02 -1.14
N THR A 114 40.89 -19.76 0.12
CA THR A 114 42.25 -19.96 0.65
C THR A 114 42.26 -21.20 1.53
N SER A 115 42.35 -22.39 0.92
CA SER A 115 43.19 -23.51 1.38
C SER A 115 42.92 -24.83 0.65
N PHE A 116 43.43 -24.95 -0.58
CA PHE A 116 43.92 -26.24 -1.07
C PHE A 116 45.43 -26.14 -1.27
N GLN A 117 46.18 -26.15 -0.15
CA GLN A 117 47.58 -26.54 -0.21
C GLN A 117 47.64 -28.07 -0.31
N GLU A 118 47.69 -28.57 -1.54
CA GLU A 118 48.21 -29.90 -1.82
C GLU A 118 49.71 -29.89 -1.45
N SER A 119 50.09 -30.72 -0.47
CA SER A 119 51.48 -31.03 -0.16
C SER A 119 51.81 -32.43 -0.71
N PRO A 120 53.06 -32.68 -1.14
CA PRO A 120 53.43 -33.78 -2.05
C PRO A 120 53.27 -35.19 -1.45
#